data_AF-A0A812HAZ6-F1
#
_entry.id   AF-A0A812HAZ6-F1
#
_cell.length_a   1.000
_cell.length_b   1.000
_cell.length_c   1.000
_cell.angle_alpha   90.00
_cell.angle_beta   90.00
_cell.angle_gamma   90.00
#
_symmetry.space_group_name_H-M   'P 1'
#
loop_
_entity.id
_entity.type
_entity.pdbx_description
1 polymer ?
#
loop_
_entity_poly.entity_id
_entity_poly.type
_entity_poly.pdbx_seq_one_letter_code
_entity_poly.pdbx_strand_id
1 'polypeptide(L)'
;MQQLLQLLVLSGAVIGSLAQCESQTERLENLTAWPKYDRNSRPNQGRPQAVNVSIQMYIAAIANVDQKGQQLAVEGYFRWEWMDPRLASGDDCGKITLQLPAPSVWQPDIYVDNTLDEWYGAGSLVLYPDGRAWRSARFNHKLRCPMEFHALPFDKQRCFVQMSSYSWDIDHINAGAFSNGAVVLPEGYTGTTEWKLGAVEWEVTTEWFGVGANRQGYKYVWIYITLERRPNAFMVFVFFTCFAFGIVSWVGLFINPSAAPARVAIAVIPVLIMLNLESSVTSQLPPLNYMTWLTSYLFTIKLFTLSVVVEYGVVSWLMTIEAHRVRKFEAMKQMAAAMKLDNHAVKHAATDPAEEKVDKQGTIIVLEKSPEQVHEVYKLFDADLSGCINKHEIQLGFRKLGQYLSFDQVNRMFFRLGVEGESLQKADFHRLLMDLNDYLPGTPFTITYWERPPSIQVDIAFRYIYIVALFIVCVVWLAVMGM
;
A
#
# COMPACT_ATOMS: atom_id res chain seq x y z
N MET A 1 -40.74 -65.37 69.58
CA MET A 1 -39.28 -65.13 69.73
C MET A 1 -38.42 -65.75 68.60
N GLN A 2 -39.00 -66.39 67.58
CA GLN A 2 -38.25 -66.93 66.42
C GLN A 2 -38.35 -66.06 65.15
N GLN A 3 -39.37 -65.20 65.01
CA GLN A 3 -39.50 -64.30 63.86
C GLN A 3 -38.60 -63.05 63.93
N LEU A 4 -38.24 -62.59 65.13
CA LEU A 4 -37.30 -61.48 65.34
C LEU A 4 -35.85 -61.85 65.01
N LEU A 5 -35.48 -63.13 65.15
CA LEU A 5 -34.13 -63.61 64.82
C LEU A 5 -33.92 -63.71 63.29
N GLN A 6 -34.97 -64.02 62.53
CA GLN A 6 -34.89 -64.09 61.06
C GLN A 6 -34.80 -62.71 60.40
N LEU A 7 -35.44 -61.68 60.98
CA LEU A 7 -35.29 -60.30 60.52
C LEU A 7 -33.88 -59.74 60.79
N LEU A 8 -33.25 -60.15 61.90
CA LEU A 8 -31.86 -59.76 62.22
C LEU A 8 -30.82 -60.46 61.33
N VAL A 9 -31.07 -61.71 60.93
CA VAL A 9 -30.21 -62.42 59.95
C VAL A 9 -30.38 -61.86 58.53
N LEU A 10 -31.58 -61.39 58.17
CA LEU A 10 -31.82 -60.71 56.89
C LEU A 10 -31.30 -59.26 56.87
N SER A 11 -31.23 -58.56 58.01
CA SER A 11 -30.53 -57.27 58.09
C SER A 11 -29.00 -57.40 58.15
N GLY A 12 -28.48 -58.54 58.63
CA GLY A 12 -27.05 -58.82 58.71
C GLY A 12 -26.41 -59.31 57.40
N ALA A 13 -27.22 -59.73 56.42
CA ALA A 13 -26.74 -60.27 55.13
C ALA A 13 -26.87 -59.28 53.95
N VAL A 14 -27.28 -58.02 54.20
CA VAL A 14 -27.33 -56.95 53.18
C VAL A 14 -26.16 -55.97 53.31
N ILE A 15 -25.18 -56.25 54.18
CA ILE A 15 -23.81 -55.71 54.02
C ILE A 15 -23.08 -56.61 53.02
N GLY A 16 -23.68 -56.80 51.83
CA GLY A 16 -22.93 -57.17 50.66
C GLY A 16 -21.95 -56.04 50.41
N SER A 17 -20.67 -56.36 50.48
CA SER A 17 -19.52 -55.50 50.23
C SER A 17 -19.81 -54.41 49.19
N LEU A 18 -20.14 -53.21 49.63
CA LEU A 18 -19.75 -52.02 48.88
C LEU A 18 -18.22 -52.05 48.97
N ALA A 19 -17.57 -52.54 47.92
CA ALA A 19 -16.12 -52.44 47.80
C ALA A 19 -15.77 -50.97 47.97
N GLN A 20 -15.23 -50.61 49.13
CA GLN A 20 -14.90 -49.24 49.43
C GLN A 20 -13.73 -48.87 48.53
N CYS A 21 -13.98 -47.95 47.60
CA CYS A 21 -12.96 -47.51 46.66
C CYS A 21 -11.78 -46.89 47.41
N GLU A 22 -10.59 -47.39 47.13
CA GLU A 22 -9.32 -46.82 47.57
C GLU A 22 -9.20 -45.35 47.11
N SER A 23 -8.34 -44.58 47.80
CA SER A 23 -8.02 -43.22 47.40
C SER A 23 -7.46 -43.20 45.97
N GLN A 24 -7.69 -42.12 45.21
CA GLN A 24 -7.16 -41.99 43.84
C GLN A 24 -5.62 -42.15 43.79
N THR A 25 -4.93 -41.72 44.83
CA THR A 25 -3.47 -41.85 44.95
C THR A 25 -3.02 -43.30 45.09
N GLU A 26 -3.68 -44.06 45.96
CA GLU A 26 -3.39 -45.47 46.21
C GLU A 26 -3.71 -46.33 44.98
N ARG A 27 -4.84 -46.06 44.32
CA ARG A 27 -5.20 -46.70 43.04
C ARG A 27 -4.15 -46.42 41.96
N LEU A 28 -3.66 -45.19 41.86
CA LEU A 28 -2.61 -44.86 40.90
C LEU A 28 -1.30 -45.60 41.21
N GLU A 29 -0.88 -45.64 42.47
CA GLU A 29 0.33 -46.35 42.90
C GLU A 29 0.21 -47.84 42.58
N ASN A 30 -0.94 -48.47 42.87
CA ASN A 30 -1.22 -49.87 42.55
C ASN A 30 -1.19 -50.16 41.04
N LEU A 31 -1.70 -49.25 40.21
CA LEU A 31 -1.68 -49.39 38.75
C LEU A 31 -0.29 -49.15 38.15
N THR A 32 0.50 -48.24 38.74
CA THR A 32 1.82 -47.83 38.22
C THR A 32 3.01 -48.52 38.90
N ALA A 33 2.75 -49.47 39.79
CA ALA A 33 3.79 -50.21 40.50
C ALA A 33 4.67 -51.06 39.56
N TRP A 34 5.98 -51.02 39.80
CA TRP A 34 6.95 -51.93 39.18
C TRP A 34 6.80 -53.35 39.79
N PRO A 35 6.91 -54.44 39.01
CA PRO A 35 7.26 -54.53 37.58
C PRO A 35 6.04 -54.53 36.63
N LYS A 36 4.83 -54.29 37.14
CA LYS A 36 3.58 -54.38 36.36
C LYS A 36 3.47 -53.29 35.30
N TYR A 37 3.96 -52.09 35.62
CA TYR A 37 3.92 -50.94 34.72
C TYR A 37 5.31 -50.36 34.48
N ASP A 38 5.66 -50.19 33.21
CA ASP A 38 6.82 -49.43 32.79
C ASP A 38 6.37 -48.25 31.94
N ARG A 39 6.63 -47.04 32.44
CA ARG A 39 6.25 -45.79 31.79
C ARG A 39 7.06 -45.48 30.54
N ASN A 40 8.22 -46.11 30.35
CA ASN A 40 9.10 -45.82 29.21
C ASN A 40 8.71 -46.66 27.98
N SER A 41 7.93 -47.73 28.18
CA SER A 41 7.42 -48.57 27.11
C SER A 41 5.97 -48.21 26.77
N ARG A 42 5.68 -48.17 25.45
CA ARG A 42 4.32 -47.97 24.95
C ARG A 42 3.40 -49.13 25.37
N PRO A 43 2.08 -48.91 25.50
CA PRO A 43 1.11 -49.92 25.94
C PRO A 43 1.15 -51.25 25.18
N ASN A 44 1.44 -51.19 23.87
CA ASN A 44 1.49 -52.34 22.97
C ASN A 44 2.92 -52.76 22.61
N GLN A 45 3.90 -52.54 23.49
CA GLN A 45 5.29 -52.89 23.22
C GLN A 45 5.44 -54.39 22.93
N GLY A 46 6.14 -54.72 21.84
CA GLY A 46 6.31 -56.10 21.36
C GLY A 46 5.09 -56.71 20.65
N ARG A 47 4.00 -55.94 20.49
CA ARG A 47 2.83 -56.34 19.67
C ARG A 47 2.85 -55.61 18.32
N PRO A 48 2.32 -56.23 17.25
CA PRO A 48 2.23 -55.61 15.93
C PRO A 48 1.17 -54.50 15.85
N GLN A 49 0.37 -54.30 16.89
CA GLN A 49 -0.69 -53.30 16.90
C GLN A 49 -0.15 -51.92 17.31
N ALA A 50 -0.38 -50.93 16.46
CA ALA A 50 -0.13 -49.52 16.78
C ALA A 50 -1.05 -49.03 17.91
N VAL A 51 -0.58 -48.04 18.68
CA VAL A 51 -1.44 -47.33 19.64
C VAL A 51 -2.22 -46.27 18.88
N ASN A 52 -3.56 -46.37 18.89
CA ASN A 52 -4.41 -45.35 18.30
C ASN A 52 -4.45 -44.13 19.23
N VAL A 53 -4.05 -42.98 18.71
CA VAL A 53 -4.06 -41.70 19.43
C VAL A 53 -4.98 -40.75 18.69
N SER A 54 -6.08 -40.37 19.34
CA SER A 54 -7.00 -39.36 18.80
C SER A 54 -6.54 -37.98 19.29
N ILE A 55 -6.37 -37.03 18.38
CA ILE A 55 -5.84 -35.68 18.64
C ILE A 55 -6.92 -34.66 18.34
N GLN A 56 -7.05 -33.66 19.22
CA GLN A 56 -7.96 -32.53 19.03
C GLN A 56 -7.36 -31.25 19.61
N MET A 57 -7.48 -30.17 18.85
CA MET A 57 -7.12 -28.82 19.28
C MET A 57 -8.39 -28.00 19.49
N TYR A 58 -8.63 -27.57 20.72
CA TYR A 58 -9.62 -26.55 21.00
C TYR A 58 -8.94 -25.18 20.87
N ILE A 59 -9.24 -24.43 19.82
CA ILE A 59 -8.67 -23.09 19.60
C ILE A 59 -9.58 -22.09 20.30
N ALA A 60 -9.15 -21.58 21.46
CA ALA A 60 -9.93 -20.63 22.24
C ALA A 60 -9.92 -19.23 21.60
N ALA A 61 -8.75 -18.80 21.13
CA ALA A 61 -8.58 -17.52 20.45
C ALA A 61 -7.34 -17.53 19.55
N ILE A 62 -7.35 -16.63 18.57
CA ILE A 62 -6.16 -16.24 17.81
C ILE A 62 -5.54 -15.09 18.59
N ALA A 63 -4.37 -15.34 19.18
CA ALA A 63 -3.69 -14.38 20.03
C ALA A 63 -3.04 -13.25 19.22
N ASN A 64 -2.41 -13.59 18.09
CA ASN A 64 -1.75 -12.61 17.23
C ASN A 64 -1.57 -13.16 15.80
N VAL A 65 -1.59 -12.27 14.81
CA VAL A 65 -1.25 -12.57 13.41
C VAL A 65 -0.09 -11.67 13.02
N ASP A 66 1.14 -12.20 13.03
CA ASP A 66 2.33 -11.45 12.64
C ASP A 66 2.58 -11.62 11.14
N GLN A 67 2.19 -10.59 10.39
CA GLN A 67 2.31 -10.56 8.94
C GLN A 67 3.77 -10.47 8.49
N LYS A 68 4.57 -9.67 9.21
CA LYS A 68 5.98 -9.44 8.90
C LYS A 68 6.83 -10.67 9.19
N GLY A 69 6.55 -11.33 10.31
CA GLY A 69 7.18 -12.60 10.68
C GLY A 69 6.62 -13.82 9.98
N GLN A 70 5.49 -13.69 9.27
CA GLN A 70 4.71 -14.80 8.69
C GLN A 70 4.35 -15.87 9.75
N GLN A 71 3.76 -15.42 10.87
CA GLN A 71 3.46 -16.26 12.03
C GLN A 71 2.01 -16.09 12.49
N LEU A 72 1.43 -17.18 12.98
CA LEU A 72 0.11 -17.21 13.59
C LEU A 72 0.25 -17.68 15.03
N ALA A 73 -0.14 -16.86 16.00
CA ALA A 73 -0.21 -17.25 17.40
C ALA A 73 -1.64 -17.68 17.77
N VAL A 74 -1.78 -18.90 18.26
CA VAL A 74 -3.05 -19.50 18.69
C VAL A 74 -2.93 -19.97 20.14
N GLU A 75 -4.01 -19.79 20.90
CA GLU A 75 -4.11 -20.30 22.26
C GLU A 75 -5.38 -21.13 22.45
N GLY A 76 -5.31 -22.08 23.38
CA GLY A 76 -6.45 -22.92 23.71
C GLY A 76 -6.08 -24.15 24.50
N TYR A 77 -6.75 -25.28 24.22
CA TYR A 77 -6.49 -26.56 24.87
C TYR A 77 -6.08 -27.61 23.85
N PHE A 78 -4.94 -28.24 24.11
CA PHE A 78 -4.43 -29.32 23.29
C PHE A 78 -4.76 -30.65 23.96
N ARG A 79 -5.52 -31.48 23.25
CA ARG A 79 -6.15 -32.68 23.78
C ARG A 79 -5.77 -33.90 22.98
N TRP A 80 -5.51 -35.00 23.68
CA TRP A 80 -5.42 -36.29 23.02
C TRP A 80 -5.87 -37.42 23.93
N GLU A 81 -6.37 -38.47 23.31
CA GLU A 81 -6.87 -39.67 23.95
C GLU A 81 -6.21 -40.92 23.37
N TRP A 82 -5.82 -41.85 24.23
CA TRP A 82 -5.29 -43.15 23.85
C TRP A 82 -5.76 -44.24 24.82
N MET A 83 -5.61 -45.50 24.42
CA MET A 83 -5.87 -46.67 25.25
C MET A 83 -4.56 -47.21 25.83
N ASP A 84 -4.49 -47.36 27.15
CA ASP A 84 -3.45 -48.15 27.83
C ASP A 84 -4.11 -49.29 28.65
N PRO A 85 -4.17 -50.51 28.11
CA PRO A 85 -4.78 -51.65 28.81
C PRO A 85 -4.12 -51.98 30.15
N ARG A 86 -2.87 -51.56 30.38
CA ARG A 86 -2.13 -51.81 31.63
C ARG A 86 -2.68 -50.97 32.79
N LEU A 87 -3.34 -49.86 32.47
CA LEU A 87 -3.96 -48.93 33.42
C LEU A 87 -5.46 -49.18 33.62
N ALA A 88 -6.02 -50.24 33.01
CA ALA A 88 -7.41 -50.62 33.24
C ALA A 88 -7.55 -51.17 34.67
N SER A 89 -8.22 -50.40 35.53
CA SER A 89 -8.49 -50.81 36.92
C SER A 89 -9.57 -51.90 36.97
N GLY A 90 -10.49 -51.91 36.00
CA GLY A 90 -11.60 -52.86 35.96
C GLY A 90 -12.58 -52.73 37.14
N ASP A 91 -12.49 -51.62 37.89
CA ASP A 91 -13.30 -51.29 39.06
C ASP A 91 -14.37 -50.23 38.71
N ASP A 92 -15.45 -50.19 39.49
CA ASP A 92 -16.49 -49.14 39.37
C ASP A 92 -16.13 -47.88 40.17
N CYS A 93 -14.87 -47.74 40.58
CA CYS A 93 -14.39 -46.68 41.47
C CYS A 93 -14.16 -45.33 40.78
N GLY A 94 -14.61 -45.19 39.55
CA GLY A 94 -14.55 -43.96 38.77
C GLY A 94 -13.13 -43.58 38.30
N LYS A 95 -13.03 -42.41 37.68
CA LYS A 95 -11.82 -41.91 37.03
C LYS A 95 -10.78 -41.38 38.02
N ILE A 96 -9.50 -41.50 37.67
CA ILE A 96 -8.37 -40.91 38.39
C ILE A 96 -7.92 -39.66 37.63
N THR A 97 -7.78 -38.52 38.31
CA THR A 97 -7.37 -37.25 37.68
C THR A 97 -6.00 -36.82 38.22
N LEU A 98 -5.03 -36.66 37.33
CA LEU A 98 -3.69 -36.20 37.62
C LEU A 98 -3.48 -34.79 37.06
N GLN A 99 -2.79 -33.93 37.81
CA GLN A 99 -2.32 -32.65 37.29
C GLN A 99 -1.05 -32.86 36.45
N LEU A 100 -0.89 -32.10 35.37
CA LEU A 100 0.33 -32.14 34.58
C LEU A 100 1.45 -31.33 35.27
N PRO A 101 2.71 -31.80 35.24
CA PRO A 101 3.19 -33.02 34.58
C PRO A 101 2.78 -34.31 35.33
N ALA A 102 2.41 -35.36 34.59
CA ALA A 102 2.05 -36.67 35.12
C ALA A 102 3.14 -37.72 34.78
N PRO A 103 4.30 -37.70 35.48
CA PRO A 103 5.47 -38.51 35.10
C PRO A 103 5.33 -40.00 35.41
N SER A 104 4.28 -40.42 36.13
CA SER A 104 4.04 -41.83 36.47
C SER A 104 3.44 -42.65 35.32
N VAL A 105 2.93 -41.98 34.27
CA VAL A 105 2.19 -42.61 33.17
C VAL A 105 2.88 -42.33 31.82
N TRP A 106 3.00 -43.35 30.98
CA TRP A 106 3.44 -43.23 29.59
C TRP A 106 2.49 -42.31 28.81
N GLN A 107 3.04 -41.39 28.03
CA GLN A 107 2.28 -40.46 27.19
C GLN A 107 2.86 -40.49 25.77
N PRO A 108 2.02 -40.47 24.71
CA PRO A 108 2.53 -40.32 23.35
C PRO A 108 3.17 -38.94 23.17
N ASP A 109 4.23 -38.88 22.38
CA ASP A 109 5.02 -37.67 22.08
C ASP A 109 4.41 -36.89 20.92
N ILE A 110 3.15 -36.48 21.09
CA ILE A 110 2.46 -35.65 20.10
C ILE A 110 3.05 -34.24 20.14
N TYR A 111 3.52 -33.77 19.00
CA TYR A 111 4.11 -32.44 18.83
C TYR A 111 3.47 -31.71 17.65
N VAL A 112 3.68 -30.39 17.60
CA VAL A 112 3.25 -29.53 16.49
C VAL A 112 4.47 -29.20 15.63
N ASP A 113 4.50 -29.70 14.40
CA ASP A 113 5.70 -29.67 13.55
C ASP A 113 6.04 -28.25 13.07
N ASN A 114 5.03 -27.48 12.69
CA ASN A 114 5.21 -26.13 12.18
C ASN A 114 5.25 -25.05 13.28
N THR A 115 5.58 -25.42 14.52
CA THR A 115 5.73 -24.47 15.63
C THR A 115 7.07 -23.74 15.56
N LEU A 116 7.06 -22.45 15.90
CA LEU A 116 8.23 -21.60 16.07
C LEU A 116 8.52 -21.34 17.56
N ASP A 117 7.48 -21.35 18.38
CA ASP A 117 7.53 -21.13 19.81
C ASP A 117 6.37 -21.90 20.44
N GLU A 118 6.68 -22.78 21.38
CA GLU A 118 5.69 -23.61 22.07
C GLU A 118 5.69 -23.33 23.58
N TRP A 119 4.50 -23.05 24.10
CA TRP A 119 4.28 -22.95 25.53
C TRP A 119 3.09 -23.83 25.94
N TYR A 120 3.31 -24.66 26.96
CA TYR A 120 2.28 -25.46 27.60
C TYR A 120 2.04 -24.95 29.02
N GLY A 121 0.78 -24.74 29.37
CA GLY A 121 0.34 -24.34 30.69
C GLY A 121 -0.17 -25.50 31.54
N ALA A 122 -0.93 -25.16 32.58
CA ALA A 122 -1.59 -26.15 33.41
C ALA A 122 -2.53 -27.04 32.60
N GLY A 123 -2.65 -28.30 33.03
CA GLY A 123 -3.49 -29.29 32.39
C GLY A 123 -3.68 -30.50 33.28
N SER A 124 -4.48 -31.45 32.79
CA SER A 124 -4.78 -32.69 33.50
C SER A 124 -4.68 -33.91 32.60
N LEU A 125 -4.35 -35.03 33.21
CA LEU A 125 -4.43 -36.37 32.64
C LEU A 125 -5.49 -37.14 33.42
N VAL A 126 -6.53 -37.59 32.73
CA VAL A 126 -7.64 -38.35 33.30
C VAL A 126 -7.51 -39.80 32.85
N LEU A 127 -7.45 -40.73 33.80
CA LEU A 127 -7.47 -42.16 33.54
C LEU A 127 -8.87 -42.71 33.86
N TYR A 128 -9.48 -43.35 32.89
CA TYR A 128 -10.77 -44.01 33.03
C TYR A 128 -10.59 -45.48 33.43
N PRO A 129 -11.58 -46.10 34.11
CA PRO A 129 -11.48 -47.50 34.55
C PRO A 129 -11.26 -48.53 33.45
N ASP A 130 -11.67 -48.21 32.21
CA ASP A 130 -11.51 -49.03 31.01
C ASP A 130 -10.09 -48.95 30.39
N GLY A 131 -9.18 -48.18 30.98
CA GLY A 131 -7.83 -47.97 30.47
C GLY A 131 -7.71 -46.83 29.44
N ARG A 132 -8.77 -46.04 29.20
CA ARG A 132 -8.65 -44.80 28.44
C ARG A 132 -7.88 -43.75 29.23
N ALA A 133 -6.92 -43.11 28.57
CA ALA A 133 -6.20 -41.97 29.09
C ALA A 133 -6.52 -40.74 28.23
N TRP A 134 -7.03 -39.70 28.87
CA TRP A 134 -7.38 -38.43 28.23
C TRP A 134 -6.53 -37.31 28.81
N ARG A 135 -5.72 -36.67 27.97
CA ARG A 135 -4.88 -35.55 28.37
C ARG A 135 -5.42 -34.26 27.78
N SER A 136 -5.46 -33.21 28.57
CA SER A 136 -5.78 -31.85 28.12
C SER A 136 -4.88 -30.83 28.82
N ALA A 137 -4.15 -30.04 28.04
CA ALA A 137 -3.28 -28.98 28.56
C ALA A 137 -3.60 -27.65 27.87
N ARG A 138 -3.49 -26.54 28.60
CA ARG A 138 -3.50 -25.21 27.96
C ARG A 138 -2.26 -25.08 27.09
N PHE A 139 -2.38 -24.45 25.93
CA PHE A 139 -1.25 -24.11 25.08
C PHE A 139 -1.32 -22.66 24.60
N ASN A 140 -0.15 -22.14 24.25
CA ASN A 140 0.04 -20.93 23.45
C ASN A 140 1.17 -21.26 22.46
N HIS A 141 0.84 -21.35 21.19
CA HIS A 141 1.78 -21.74 20.13
C HIS A 141 1.86 -20.65 19.09
N LYS A 142 3.08 -20.30 18.70
CA LYS A 142 3.35 -19.50 17.50
C LYS A 142 3.70 -20.44 16.37
N LEU A 143 2.93 -20.41 15.32
CA LEU A 143 3.02 -21.31 14.19
C LEU A 143 3.58 -20.56 12.98
N ARG A 144 4.38 -21.25 12.17
CA ARG A 144 4.76 -20.77 10.84
C ARG A 144 3.52 -20.76 9.94
N CYS A 145 3.22 -19.60 9.36
CA CYS A 145 2.13 -19.44 8.41
C CYS A 145 2.60 -18.59 7.22
N PRO A 146 2.97 -19.21 6.08
CA PRO A 146 3.30 -18.47 4.87
C PRO A 146 2.05 -17.73 4.37
N MET A 147 2.16 -16.41 4.27
CA MET A 147 1.06 -15.52 3.86
C MET A 147 1.29 -14.95 2.47
N GLU A 148 0.20 -14.67 1.76
CA GLU A 148 0.17 -14.15 0.40
C GLU A 148 -0.62 -12.83 0.31
N PHE A 149 0.00 -11.76 -0.17
CA PHE A 149 -0.53 -10.39 -0.07
C PHE A 149 -0.96 -9.78 -1.41
N HIS A 150 -1.09 -10.57 -2.48
CA HIS A 150 -1.47 -10.07 -3.81
C HIS A 150 -2.71 -9.16 -3.78
N ALA A 151 -3.76 -9.58 -3.05
CA ALA A 151 -5.03 -8.87 -2.96
C ALA A 151 -5.16 -7.94 -1.73
N LEU A 152 -4.07 -7.59 -1.04
CA LEU A 152 -4.10 -6.68 0.11
C LEU A 152 -4.84 -5.38 -0.25
N PRO A 153 -5.84 -4.89 0.53
CA PRO A 153 -6.28 -5.32 1.86
C PRO A 153 -7.48 -6.30 1.89
N PHE A 154 -7.86 -6.89 0.75
CA PHE A 154 -8.94 -7.86 0.61
C PHE A 154 -8.42 -9.31 0.59
N ASP A 155 -7.23 -9.52 1.14
CA ASP A 155 -6.53 -10.79 1.15
C ASP A 155 -7.16 -11.82 2.10
N LYS A 156 -6.97 -13.09 1.75
CA LYS A 156 -7.30 -14.25 2.57
C LYS A 156 -6.03 -15.04 2.82
N GLN A 157 -5.78 -15.38 4.08
CA GLN A 157 -4.60 -16.13 4.50
C GLN A 157 -5.02 -17.52 4.92
N ARG A 158 -4.33 -18.56 4.40
CA ARG A 158 -4.56 -19.95 4.78
C ARG A 158 -3.38 -20.44 5.61
N CYS A 159 -3.54 -20.44 6.92
CA CYS A 159 -2.57 -20.99 7.85
C CYS A 159 -2.86 -22.48 8.09
N PHE A 160 -1.85 -23.22 8.54
CA PHE A 160 -2.00 -24.63 8.88
C PHE A 160 -1.41 -24.94 10.26
N VAL A 161 -1.85 -26.04 10.86
CA VAL A 161 -1.28 -26.67 12.04
C VAL A 161 -1.02 -28.13 11.68
N GLN A 162 0.20 -28.58 11.87
CA GLN A 162 0.61 -29.95 11.55
C GLN A 162 0.98 -30.68 12.84
N MET A 163 0.27 -31.76 13.15
CA MET A 163 0.46 -32.52 14.40
C MET A 163 0.81 -33.97 14.09
N SER A 164 1.83 -34.52 14.77
CA SER A 164 2.28 -35.91 14.60
C SER A 164 2.93 -36.43 15.89
N SER A 165 3.22 -37.73 15.95
CA SER A 165 4.22 -38.28 16.88
C SER A 165 5.63 -37.97 16.39
N TYR A 166 6.54 -37.64 17.31
CA TYR A 166 7.93 -37.29 16.98
C TYR A 166 8.79 -38.54 16.75
N SER A 167 8.76 -39.50 17.67
CA SER A 167 9.69 -40.64 17.70
C SER A 167 9.12 -41.89 17.05
N TRP A 168 7.81 -41.93 16.80
CA TRP A 168 7.09 -43.14 16.41
C TRP A 168 6.52 -43.04 15.01
N ASP A 169 6.77 -44.06 14.20
CA ASP A 169 6.17 -44.26 12.89
C ASP A 169 4.71 -44.77 13.00
N ILE A 170 4.07 -44.91 11.84
CA ILE A 170 2.70 -45.41 11.65
C ILE A 170 2.44 -46.81 12.22
N ASP A 171 3.47 -47.67 12.31
CA ASP A 171 3.34 -49.03 12.83
C ASP A 171 3.32 -49.05 14.37
N HIS A 172 3.86 -48.02 15.01
CA HIS A 172 3.91 -47.89 16.47
C HIS A 172 2.80 -46.99 17.02
N ILE A 173 2.55 -45.84 16.39
CA ILE A 173 1.50 -44.87 16.76
C ILE A 173 0.69 -44.51 15.53
N ASN A 174 -0.62 -44.70 15.63
CA ASN A 174 -1.57 -44.28 14.63
C ASN A 174 -2.28 -43.02 15.11
N ALA A 175 -1.77 -41.85 14.71
CA ALA A 175 -2.37 -40.55 14.99
C ALA A 175 -3.60 -40.32 14.11
N GLY A 176 -4.70 -39.90 14.74
CA GLY A 176 -5.96 -39.58 14.07
C GLY A 176 -6.70 -38.44 14.76
N ALA A 177 -7.86 -38.06 14.22
CA ALA A 177 -8.73 -37.05 14.81
C ALA A 177 -9.77 -37.68 15.74
N PHE A 178 -10.30 -36.90 16.68
CA PHE A 178 -11.51 -37.29 17.42
C PHE A 178 -12.71 -37.44 16.48
N SER A 179 -13.73 -38.18 16.92
CA SER A 179 -14.96 -38.40 16.15
C SER A 179 -15.74 -37.12 15.84
N ASN A 180 -15.62 -36.10 16.70
CA ASN A 180 -16.20 -34.77 16.50
C ASN A 180 -15.26 -33.79 15.77
N GLY A 181 -14.12 -34.27 15.25
CA GLY A 181 -13.15 -33.50 14.46
C GLY A 181 -11.85 -33.18 15.20
N ALA A 182 -10.82 -32.84 14.41
CA ALA A 182 -9.49 -32.49 14.93
C ALA A 182 -9.43 -31.10 15.56
N VAL A 183 -10.43 -30.25 15.31
CA VAL A 183 -10.45 -28.85 15.74
C VAL A 183 -11.84 -28.47 16.25
N VAL A 184 -11.87 -27.75 17.37
CA VAL A 184 -13.10 -27.22 17.97
C VAL A 184 -12.89 -25.74 18.30
N LEU A 185 -13.91 -24.93 18.05
CA LEU A 185 -13.93 -23.50 18.29
C LEU A 185 -15.05 -23.14 19.27
N PRO A 186 -14.92 -22.06 20.06
CA PRO A 186 -16.02 -21.53 20.85
C PRO A 186 -17.20 -21.15 19.95
N GLU A 187 -18.42 -21.39 20.45
CA GLU A 187 -19.64 -20.98 19.75
C GLU A 187 -19.65 -19.45 19.53
N GLY A 188 -19.94 -19.02 18.30
CA GLY A 188 -19.99 -17.59 17.94
C GLY A 188 -18.62 -16.91 17.80
N TYR A 189 -17.51 -17.63 17.85
CA TYR A 189 -16.19 -17.04 17.62
C TYR A 189 -16.02 -16.59 16.16
N THR A 190 -15.76 -15.29 15.94
CA THR A 190 -15.66 -14.68 14.60
C THR A 190 -14.27 -14.18 14.22
N GLY A 191 -13.25 -14.48 15.05
CA GLY A 191 -11.88 -14.00 14.88
C GLY A 191 -11.56 -12.74 15.70
N THR A 192 -10.59 -11.96 15.23
CA THR A 192 -10.07 -10.75 15.88
C THR A 192 -10.69 -9.48 15.27
N THR A 193 -10.23 -8.29 15.68
CA THR A 193 -10.67 -7.01 15.11
C THR A 193 -10.21 -6.80 13.67
N GLU A 194 -9.00 -7.26 13.34
CA GLU A 194 -8.40 -7.16 12.00
C GLU A 194 -8.76 -8.36 11.11
N TRP A 195 -8.85 -9.57 11.69
CA TRP A 195 -9.02 -10.81 10.95
C TRP A 195 -10.34 -11.49 11.30
N LYS A 196 -11.18 -11.70 10.30
CA LYS A 196 -12.37 -12.54 10.42
C LYS A 196 -11.96 -13.99 10.24
N LEU A 197 -12.44 -14.87 11.12
CA LEU A 197 -12.28 -16.31 10.94
C LEU A 197 -13.18 -16.80 9.78
N GLY A 198 -12.55 -17.41 8.78
CA GLY A 198 -13.20 -18.07 7.65
C GLY A 198 -13.43 -19.56 7.93
N ALA A 199 -13.27 -20.38 6.88
CA ALA A 199 -13.38 -21.83 7.00
C ALA A 199 -12.23 -22.43 7.83
N VAL A 200 -12.58 -23.40 8.68
CA VAL A 200 -11.62 -24.22 9.41
C VAL A 200 -11.85 -25.68 9.02
N GLU A 201 -10.84 -26.25 8.37
CA GLU A 201 -10.87 -27.60 7.81
C GLU A 201 -9.81 -28.46 8.49
N TRP A 202 -9.96 -29.79 8.42
CA TRP A 202 -8.95 -30.71 8.91
C TRP A 202 -8.89 -31.96 8.06
N GLU A 203 -7.72 -32.59 8.01
CA GLU A 203 -7.52 -33.86 7.33
C GLU A 203 -6.46 -34.70 8.06
N VAL A 204 -6.47 -36.01 7.79
CA VAL A 204 -5.45 -36.94 8.31
C VAL A 204 -4.73 -37.55 7.12
N THR A 205 -3.42 -37.33 7.05
CA THR A 205 -2.59 -37.78 5.94
C THR A 205 -1.46 -38.68 6.44
N THR A 206 -0.77 -39.33 5.50
CA THR A 206 0.42 -40.12 5.80
C THR A 206 1.54 -39.64 4.92
N GLU A 207 2.58 -39.13 5.56
CA GLU A 207 3.80 -38.71 4.88
C GLU A 207 4.86 -39.78 5.05
N TRP A 208 5.67 -39.97 4.01
CA TRP A 208 6.70 -40.99 4.00
C TRP A 208 8.05 -40.34 3.87
N PHE A 209 8.95 -40.64 4.80
CA PHE A 209 10.33 -40.16 4.81
C PHE A 209 11.30 -41.32 4.55
N GLY A 210 12.48 -40.99 4.04
CA GLY A 210 13.51 -41.96 3.68
C GLY A 210 13.37 -42.56 2.28
N VAL A 211 14.31 -43.42 1.91
CA VAL A 211 14.42 -44.04 0.58
C VAL A 211 14.66 -45.54 0.72
N GLY A 212 14.06 -46.34 -0.17
CA GLY A 212 14.25 -47.79 -0.22
C GLY A 212 13.68 -48.50 1.02
N ALA A 213 14.45 -49.44 1.58
CA ALA A 213 14.04 -50.26 2.72
C ALA A 213 13.91 -49.48 4.04
N ASN A 214 14.49 -48.27 4.13
CA ASN A 214 14.41 -47.41 5.32
C ASN A 214 13.26 -46.40 5.24
N ARG A 215 12.31 -46.59 4.31
CA ARG A 215 11.17 -45.69 4.14
C ARG A 215 10.18 -45.90 5.28
N GLN A 216 9.98 -44.85 6.09
CA GLN A 216 9.07 -44.86 7.25
C GLN A 216 7.91 -43.90 7.02
N GLY A 217 6.71 -44.33 7.39
CA GLY A 217 5.49 -43.53 7.29
C GLY A 217 5.14 -42.90 8.63
N TYR A 218 4.72 -41.65 8.63
CA TYR A 218 4.24 -40.92 9.81
C TYR A 218 2.83 -40.41 9.55
N LYS A 219 1.97 -40.50 10.58
CA LYS A 219 0.58 -40.02 10.53
C LYS A 219 0.52 -38.57 10.94
N TYR A 220 0.05 -37.72 10.04
CA TYR A 220 -0.13 -36.29 10.31
C TYR A 220 -1.61 -35.94 10.39
N VAL A 221 -1.96 -35.14 11.40
CA VAL A 221 -3.25 -34.49 11.52
C VAL A 221 -3.06 -33.01 11.17
N TRP A 222 -3.69 -32.60 10.08
CA TRP A 222 -3.64 -31.23 9.57
C TRP A 222 -4.88 -30.46 9.97
N ILE A 223 -4.70 -29.20 10.37
CA ILE A 223 -5.78 -28.24 10.56
C ILE A 223 -5.48 -27.04 9.68
N TYR A 224 -6.41 -26.64 8.82
CA TYR A 224 -6.32 -25.44 7.99
C TYR A 224 -7.21 -24.35 8.55
N ILE A 225 -6.62 -23.18 8.84
CA ILE A 225 -7.32 -22.01 9.39
C ILE A 225 -7.29 -20.92 8.32
N THR A 226 -8.46 -20.59 7.77
CA THR A 226 -8.59 -19.50 6.81
C THR A 226 -8.93 -18.20 7.53
N LEU A 227 -8.16 -17.15 7.30
CA LEU A 227 -8.34 -15.82 7.88
C LEU A 227 -8.63 -14.81 6.77
N GLU A 228 -9.74 -14.08 6.86
CA GLU A 228 -10.11 -13.02 5.93
C GLU A 228 -9.84 -11.66 6.56
N ARG A 229 -9.08 -10.78 5.91
CA ARG A 229 -8.81 -9.46 6.45
C ARG A 229 -10.07 -8.59 6.43
N ARG A 230 -10.27 -7.78 7.48
CA ARG A 230 -11.27 -6.71 7.52
C ARG A 230 -10.68 -5.42 6.95
N PRO A 231 -11.10 -4.94 5.77
CA PRO A 231 -10.43 -3.85 5.07
C PRO A 231 -10.75 -2.45 5.62
N ASN A 232 -11.70 -2.32 6.55
CA ASN A 232 -12.28 -1.03 6.97
C ASN A 232 -11.23 0.01 7.41
N ALA A 233 -10.21 -0.41 8.17
CA ALA A 233 -9.15 0.50 8.60
C ALA A 233 -8.32 1.02 7.41
N PHE A 234 -8.00 0.16 6.44
CA PHE A 234 -7.34 0.58 5.20
C PHE A 234 -8.22 1.54 4.40
N MET A 235 -9.53 1.26 4.30
CA MET A 235 -10.47 2.13 3.57
C MET A 235 -10.51 3.55 4.15
N VAL A 236 -10.55 3.68 5.48
CA VAL A 236 -10.66 4.98 6.14
C VAL A 236 -9.33 5.71 6.24
N PHE A 237 -8.23 5.03 6.56
CA PHE A 237 -6.97 5.71 6.84
C PHE A 237 -6.02 5.77 5.65
N VAL A 238 -6.08 4.81 4.73
CA VAL A 238 -5.20 4.76 3.55
C VAL A 238 -5.94 5.29 2.33
N PHE A 239 -7.07 4.69 1.95
CA PHE A 239 -7.78 5.07 0.72
C PHE A 239 -8.30 6.50 0.76
N PHE A 240 -9.02 6.87 1.81
CA PHE A 240 -9.55 8.23 1.95
C PHE A 240 -8.43 9.29 2.00
N THR A 241 -7.35 9.03 2.74
CA THR A 241 -6.19 9.92 2.80
C THR A 241 -5.56 10.10 1.42
N CYS A 242 -5.32 9.01 0.69
CA CYS A 242 -4.78 9.09 -0.66
C CYS A 242 -5.69 9.88 -1.61
N PHE A 243 -6.99 9.63 -1.53
CA PHE A 243 -7.98 10.33 -2.34
C PHE A 243 -8.02 11.84 -2.03
N ALA A 244 -8.03 12.21 -0.74
CA ALA A 244 -8.02 13.60 -0.31
C ALA A 244 -6.78 14.35 -0.80
N PHE A 245 -5.59 13.75 -0.67
CA PHE A 245 -4.35 14.36 -1.15
C PHE A 245 -4.22 14.35 -2.68
N GLY A 246 -4.86 13.41 -3.37
CA GLY A 246 -5.05 13.46 -4.82
C GLY A 246 -5.87 14.68 -5.23
N ILE A 247 -6.98 14.97 -4.54
CA ILE A 247 -7.77 16.19 -4.77
C ILE A 247 -6.94 17.44 -4.48
N VAL A 248 -6.18 17.49 -3.38
CA VAL A 248 -5.32 18.64 -3.06
C VAL A 248 -4.31 18.90 -4.19
N SER A 249 -3.69 17.84 -4.72
CA SER A 249 -2.77 17.94 -5.86
C SER A 249 -3.47 18.49 -7.11
N TRP A 250 -4.69 18.04 -7.39
CA TRP A 250 -5.49 18.55 -8.51
C TRP A 250 -5.92 20.02 -8.33
N VAL A 251 -6.41 20.40 -7.15
CA VAL A 251 -6.79 21.78 -6.81
C VAL A 251 -5.58 22.72 -6.93
N GLY A 252 -4.38 22.22 -6.62
CA GLY A 252 -3.13 22.95 -6.79
C GLY A 252 -2.89 23.47 -8.20
N LEU A 253 -3.41 22.80 -9.24
CA LEU A 253 -3.29 23.25 -10.62
C LEU A 253 -4.09 24.53 -10.89
N PHE A 254 -5.11 24.86 -10.10
CA PHE A 254 -5.91 26.08 -10.30
C PHE A 254 -5.25 27.33 -9.73
N ILE A 255 -4.17 27.17 -8.95
CA ILE A 255 -3.47 28.30 -8.34
C ILE A 255 -2.69 29.06 -9.41
N ASN A 256 -2.79 30.39 -9.36
CA ASN A 256 -2.12 31.26 -10.31
C ASN A 256 -0.58 30.98 -10.33
N PRO A 257 0.04 30.77 -11.51
CA PRO A 257 1.48 30.55 -11.65
C PRO A 257 2.36 31.58 -10.94
N SER A 258 1.88 32.81 -10.76
CA SER A 258 2.60 33.88 -10.07
C SER A 258 2.77 33.65 -8.56
N ALA A 259 1.96 32.78 -7.93
CA ALA A 259 2.01 32.47 -6.51
C ALA A 259 2.92 31.25 -6.21
N ALA A 260 4.21 31.36 -6.57
CA ALA A 260 5.16 30.25 -6.51
C ALA A 260 5.24 29.52 -5.14
N PRO A 261 5.33 30.21 -3.98
CA PRO A 261 5.48 29.52 -2.70
C PRO A 261 4.31 28.58 -2.35
N ALA A 262 3.07 29.01 -2.63
CA ALA A 262 1.88 28.21 -2.36
C ALA A 262 1.80 26.98 -3.28
N ARG A 263 2.16 27.16 -4.56
CA ARG A 263 2.10 26.09 -5.57
C ARG A 263 3.14 25.00 -5.32
N VAL A 264 4.37 25.36 -4.94
CA VAL A 264 5.42 24.40 -4.56
C VAL A 264 4.97 23.56 -3.37
N ALA A 265 4.44 24.21 -2.33
CA ALA A 265 4.00 23.53 -1.13
C ALA A 265 2.89 22.51 -1.43
N ILE A 266 1.88 22.90 -2.20
CA ILE A 266 0.75 22.04 -2.57
C ILE A 266 1.16 20.91 -3.54
N ALA A 267 2.23 21.08 -4.32
CA ALA A 267 2.76 20.02 -5.18
C ALA A 267 3.66 19.02 -4.41
N VAL A 268 4.57 19.52 -3.55
CA VAL A 268 5.61 18.70 -2.90
C VAL A 268 5.10 17.99 -1.64
N ILE A 269 4.24 18.64 -0.83
CA ILE A 269 3.75 18.05 0.43
C ILE A 269 2.98 16.75 0.18
N PRO A 270 2.04 16.66 -0.78
CA PRO A 270 1.36 15.40 -1.08
C PRO A 270 2.30 14.28 -1.51
N VAL A 271 3.37 14.58 -2.27
CA VAL A 271 4.38 13.58 -2.66
C VAL A 271 5.06 13.02 -1.41
N LEU A 272 5.49 13.89 -0.49
CA LEU A 272 6.12 13.46 0.76
C LEU A 272 5.15 12.61 1.61
N ILE A 273 3.89 13.01 1.71
CA ILE A 273 2.88 12.26 2.48
C ILE A 273 2.65 10.87 1.87
N MET A 274 2.53 10.77 0.53
CA MET A 274 2.37 9.49 -0.16
C MET A 274 3.58 8.57 0.04
N LEU A 275 4.80 9.11 -0.03
CA LEU A 275 6.03 8.36 0.24
C LEU A 275 6.06 7.81 1.67
N ASN A 276 5.68 8.62 2.66
CA ASN A 276 5.62 8.20 4.04
C ASN A 276 4.53 7.13 4.27
N LEU A 277 3.36 7.28 3.62
CA LEU A 277 2.27 6.32 3.73
C LEU A 277 2.65 4.96 3.11
N GLU A 278 3.28 4.96 1.93
CA GLU A 278 3.79 3.75 1.28
C GLU A 278 4.87 3.07 2.14
N SER A 279 5.79 3.84 2.72
CA SER A 279 6.79 3.32 3.67
C SER A 279 6.13 2.72 4.93
N SER A 280 5.11 3.39 5.47
CA SER A 280 4.38 2.91 6.64
C SER A 280 3.65 1.59 6.37
N VAL A 281 2.99 1.46 5.21
CA VAL A 281 2.31 0.23 4.80
C VAL A 281 3.32 -0.90 4.56
N THR A 282 4.40 -0.64 3.81
CA THR A 282 5.42 -1.64 3.49
C THR A 282 6.21 -2.09 4.72
N SER A 283 6.38 -1.24 5.73
CA SER A 283 7.08 -1.59 6.98
C SER A 283 6.39 -2.67 7.83
N GLN A 284 5.08 -2.84 7.62
CA GLN A 284 4.23 -3.83 8.30
C GLN A 284 4.17 -5.17 7.55
N LEU A 285 4.65 -5.20 6.31
CA LEU A 285 4.66 -6.38 5.46
C LEU A 285 6.04 -7.05 5.49
N PRO A 286 6.11 -8.36 5.21
CA PRO A 286 7.39 -9.01 4.94
C PRO A 286 7.96 -8.47 3.61
N PRO A 287 9.26 -8.63 3.34
CA PRO A 287 9.83 -8.25 2.06
C PRO A 287 9.16 -9.07 0.93
N LEU A 288 8.40 -8.39 0.06
CA LEU A 288 7.72 -9.00 -1.08
C LEU A 288 8.54 -8.78 -2.36
N ASN A 289 8.58 -9.78 -3.23
CA ASN A 289 9.17 -9.69 -4.56
C ASN A 289 8.16 -9.31 -5.65
N TYR A 290 6.89 -9.15 -5.29
CA TYR A 290 5.79 -8.76 -6.18
C TYR A 290 5.10 -7.48 -5.69
N MET A 291 4.37 -6.84 -6.59
CA MET A 291 3.48 -5.72 -6.24
C MET A 291 2.14 -6.25 -5.76
N THR A 292 1.70 -5.76 -4.61
CA THR A 292 0.33 -5.98 -4.14
C THR A 292 -0.62 -5.00 -4.84
N TRP A 293 -1.90 -5.33 -4.84
CA TRP A 293 -2.94 -4.45 -5.33
C TRP A 293 -2.88 -3.07 -4.64
N LEU A 294 -2.76 -3.03 -3.31
CA LEU A 294 -2.60 -1.78 -2.54
C LEU A 294 -1.33 -1.00 -2.92
N THR A 295 -0.16 -1.65 -3.05
CA THR A 295 1.07 -0.92 -3.40
C THR A 295 1.02 -0.36 -4.82
N SER A 296 0.38 -1.07 -5.75
CA SER A 296 0.15 -0.54 -7.10
C SER A 296 -0.80 0.68 -7.08
N TYR A 297 -1.82 0.68 -6.23
CA TYR A 297 -2.72 1.83 -6.04
C TYR A 297 -1.97 3.05 -5.50
N LEU A 298 -1.19 2.86 -4.43
CA LEU A 298 -0.36 3.91 -3.84
C LEU A 298 0.67 4.46 -4.84
N PHE A 299 1.33 3.57 -5.58
CA PHE A 299 2.29 3.94 -6.61
C PHE A 299 1.64 4.80 -7.71
N THR A 300 0.44 4.42 -8.15
CA THR A 300 -0.28 5.17 -9.18
C THR A 300 -0.62 6.58 -8.72
N ILE A 301 -1.17 6.74 -7.51
CA ILE A 301 -1.49 8.07 -6.96
C ILE A 301 -0.22 8.90 -6.73
N LYS A 302 0.87 8.27 -6.28
CA LYS A 302 2.18 8.91 -6.14
C LYS A 302 2.70 9.43 -7.49
N LEU A 303 2.51 8.70 -8.59
CA LEU A 303 2.88 9.18 -9.92
C LEU A 303 2.05 10.41 -10.32
N PHE A 304 0.75 10.44 -10.00
CA PHE A 304 -0.08 11.62 -10.24
C PHE A 304 0.41 12.84 -9.46
N THR A 305 0.70 12.69 -8.16
CA THR A 305 1.21 13.82 -7.36
C THR A 305 2.58 14.28 -7.85
N LEU A 306 3.46 13.36 -8.27
CA LEU A 306 4.75 13.68 -8.88
C LEU A 306 4.59 14.44 -10.21
N SER A 307 3.58 14.08 -11.02
CA SER A 307 3.32 14.73 -12.30
C SER A 307 3.00 16.22 -12.13
N VAL A 308 2.32 16.61 -11.03
CA VAL A 308 2.04 18.02 -10.69
C VAL A 308 3.30 18.77 -10.30
N VAL A 309 4.28 18.10 -9.66
CA VAL A 309 5.60 18.70 -9.39
C VAL A 309 6.37 18.97 -10.70
N VAL A 310 6.32 18.02 -11.64
CA VAL A 310 6.94 18.17 -12.97
C VAL A 310 6.28 19.32 -13.73
N GLU A 311 4.94 19.38 -13.73
CA GLU A 311 4.18 20.46 -14.35
C GLU A 311 4.58 21.82 -13.77
N TYR A 312 4.65 21.94 -12.45
CA TYR A 312 5.12 23.17 -11.79
C TYR A 312 6.52 23.57 -12.27
N GLY A 313 7.44 22.60 -12.37
CA GLY A 313 8.79 22.84 -12.88
C GLY A 313 8.79 23.37 -14.32
N VAL A 314 7.98 22.77 -15.20
CA VAL A 314 7.84 23.21 -16.60
C VAL A 314 7.24 24.61 -16.69
N VAL A 315 6.15 24.88 -15.96
CA VAL A 315 5.50 26.21 -15.96
C VAL A 315 6.42 27.28 -15.38
N SER A 316 7.14 26.98 -14.30
CA SER A 316 8.11 27.92 -13.71
C SER A 316 9.25 28.25 -14.68
N TRP A 317 9.75 27.24 -15.41
CA TRP A 317 10.75 27.44 -16.45
C TRP A 317 10.22 28.29 -17.61
N LEU A 318 9.01 28.00 -18.11
CA LEU A 318 8.36 28.79 -19.16
C LEU A 318 8.12 30.24 -18.72
N MET A 319 7.66 30.47 -17.49
CA MET A 319 7.48 31.81 -16.91
C MET A 319 8.79 32.59 -16.85
N THR A 320 9.91 31.92 -16.57
CA THR A 320 11.24 32.56 -16.55
C THR A 320 11.67 32.98 -17.97
N ILE A 321 11.43 32.13 -18.97
CA ILE A 321 11.70 32.46 -20.39
C ILE A 321 10.81 33.62 -20.85
N GLU A 322 9.53 33.60 -20.50
CA GLU A 322 8.58 34.67 -20.82
C GLU A 322 9.00 36.00 -20.17
N ALA A 323 9.36 35.98 -18.89
CA ALA A 323 9.85 37.16 -18.19
C ALA A 323 11.14 37.73 -18.84
N HIS A 324 12.05 36.87 -19.30
CA HIS A 324 13.24 37.31 -20.04
C HIS A 324 12.88 37.96 -21.39
N ARG A 325 11.88 37.43 -22.11
CA ARG A 325 11.42 38.00 -23.39
C ARG A 325 10.74 39.35 -23.19
N VAL A 326 9.87 39.47 -22.18
CA VAL A 326 9.20 40.74 -21.84
C VAL A 326 10.23 41.81 -21.46
N ARG A 327 11.25 41.49 -20.67
CA ARG A 327 12.34 42.44 -20.34
C ARG A 327 13.10 42.91 -21.60
N LYS A 328 13.35 42.02 -22.56
CA LYS A 328 13.97 42.41 -23.85
C LYS A 328 13.08 43.36 -24.65
N PHE A 329 11.77 43.11 -24.66
CA PHE A 329 10.80 43.98 -25.31
C PHE A 329 10.71 45.36 -24.65
N GLU A 330 10.69 45.41 -23.31
CA GLU A 330 10.72 46.67 -22.56
C GLU A 330 12.01 47.46 -22.83
N ALA A 331 13.17 46.79 -22.91
CA ALA A 331 14.43 47.43 -23.27
C ALA A 331 14.38 48.02 -24.69
N MET A 332 13.81 47.32 -25.67
CA MET A 332 13.61 47.88 -27.02
C MET A 332 12.67 49.08 -27.03
N LYS A 333 11.59 49.04 -26.23
CA LYS A 333 10.66 50.18 -26.09
C LYS A 333 11.37 51.40 -25.51
N GLN A 334 12.24 51.22 -24.52
CA GLN A 334 13.04 52.31 -23.95
C GLN A 334 14.04 52.89 -24.98
N MET A 335 14.67 52.04 -25.80
CA MET A 335 15.55 52.49 -26.89
C MET A 335 14.78 53.30 -27.94
N ALA A 336 13.59 52.85 -28.35
CA ALA A 336 12.75 53.59 -29.30
C ALA A 336 12.28 54.95 -28.73
N ALA A 337 11.97 55.01 -27.43
CA ALA A 337 11.63 56.26 -26.76
C ALA A 337 12.82 57.23 -26.70
N ALA A 338 14.04 56.74 -26.46
CA ALA A 338 15.25 57.56 -26.49
C ALA A 338 15.52 58.12 -27.89
N MET A 339 15.30 57.32 -28.94
CA MET A 339 15.42 57.77 -30.33
C MET A 339 14.43 58.88 -30.70
N LYS A 340 13.21 58.85 -30.16
CA LYS A 340 12.22 59.93 -30.32
C LYS A 340 12.65 61.24 -29.70
N LEU A 341 13.22 61.19 -28.49
CA LEU A 341 13.72 62.37 -27.78
C LEU A 341 14.87 63.04 -28.53
N ASP A 342 15.78 62.25 -29.09
CA ASP A 342 16.93 62.74 -29.87
C ASP A 342 16.46 63.38 -31.20
N ASN A 343 15.54 62.74 -31.92
CA ASN A 343 14.96 63.30 -33.15
C ASN A 343 14.18 64.62 -32.90
N HIS A 344 13.50 64.75 -31.75
CA HIS A 344 12.86 66.00 -31.37
C HIS A 344 13.89 67.09 -31.00
N ALA A 345 14.98 66.74 -30.32
CA ALA A 345 16.06 67.67 -30.01
C ALA A 345 16.74 68.21 -31.28
N VAL A 346 16.97 67.35 -32.28
CA VAL A 346 17.50 67.76 -33.60
C VAL A 346 16.54 68.68 -34.35
N LYS A 347 15.22 68.39 -34.33
CA LYS A 347 14.22 69.26 -34.95
C LYS A 347 14.11 70.62 -34.27
N HIS A 348 14.24 70.68 -32.94
CA HIS A 348 14.26 71.95 -32.20
C HIS A 348 15.53 72.76 -32.47
N ALA A 349 16.70 72.10 -32.56
CA ALA A 349 17.96 72.74 -32.94
C ALA A 349 17.98 73.26 -34.40
N ALA A 350 17.18 72.68 -35.29
CA ALA A 350 17.03 73.12 -36.68
C ALA A 350 16.02 74.27 -36.88
N THR A 351 15.31 74.69 -35.83
CA THR A 351 14.27 75.75 -35.88
C THR A 351 14.67 77.07 -35.22
N ASP A 352 15.93 77.24 -34.80
CA ASP A 352 16.45 78.57 -34.45
C ASP A 352 16.99 79.27 -35.71
N PRO A 353 16.50 80.48 -36.06
CA PRO A 353 17.02 81.23 -37.18
C PRO A 353 18.43 81.74 -36.88
N ALA A 354 19.32 81.52 -37.86
CA ALA A 354 20.73 81.83 -37.86
C ALA A 354 21.10 83.21 -37.29
N GLU A 355 22.04 83.24 -36.34
CA GLU A 355 23.08 84.27 -36.34
C GLU A 355 24.33 83.72 -37.04
N GLU A 356 24.76 84.47 -38.04
CA GLU A 356 25.84 84.23 -38.98
C GLU A 356 27.22 84.34 -38.29
N LYS A 357 28.01 83.26 -38.26
CA LYS A 357 29.47 83.34 -38.20
C LYS A 357 30.13 82.27 -39.07
N VAL A 358 30.80 82.74 -40.12
CA VAL A 358 31.76 81.97 -40.92
C VAL A 358 33.13 82.03 -40.24
N ASP A 359 33.71 80.90 -39.83
CA ASP A 359 35.03 80.46 -40.32
C ASP A 359 35.33 78.97 -40.06
N LYS A 360 36.10 78.42 -41.00
CA LYS A 360 36.88 77.17 -41.13
C LYS A 360 36.81 76.13 -40.00
N GLN A 361 36.13 75.03 -40.27
CA GLN A 361 36.71 73.72 -40.64
C GLN A 361 35.51 72.79 -40.78
N GLY A 362 35.29 72.26 -41.98
CA GLY A 362 34.15 71.39 -42.25
C GLY A 362 34.21 70.12 -41.40
N THR A 363 33.26 69.96 -40.49
CA THR A 363 32.73 68.66 -40.08
C THR A 363 31.34 68.88 -39.53
N ILE A 364 30.31 68.68 -40.38
CA ILE A 364 28.98 68.37 -39.88
C ILE A 364 29.10 66.96 -39.31
N ILE A 365 29.19 66.84 -37.99
CA ILE A 365 29.02 65.54 -37.34
C ILE A 365 27.52 65.24 -37.43
N VAL A 366 27.12 64.63 -38.53
CA VAL A 366 25.88 63.85 -38.58
C VAL A 366 26.07 62.74 -37.55
N LEU A 367 25.56 62.94 -36.33
CA LEU A 367 25.37 61.86 -35.36
C LEU A 367 24.17 61.02 -35.83
N GLU A 368 24.30 60.39 -36.98
CA GLU A 368 23.46 59.28 -37.37
C GLU A 368 24.06 58.01 -36.74
N LYS A 369 23.57 57.68 -35.53
CA LYS A 369 23.59 56.33 -34.98
C LYS A 369 22.15 55.99 -34.59
N SER A 370 21.56 54.85 -34.91
CA SER A 370 22.06 53.61 -35.53
C SER A 370 20.97 53.00 -36.45
N PRO A 371 21.04 53.15 -37.78
CA PRO A 371 20.24 52.36 -38.71
C PRO A 371 20.56 50.84 -38.66
N GLU A 372 21.66 50.46 -37.99
CA GLU A 372 22.10 49.08 -37.84
C GLU A 372 21.26 48.30 -36.81
N GLN A 373 20.84 48.93 -35.70
CA GLN A 373 20.01 48.30 -34.68
C GLN A 373 18.57 48.07 -35.14
N VAL A 374 18.00 49.01 -35.91
CA VAL A 374 16.68 48.84 -36.53
C VAL A 374 16.73 47.72 -37.59
N HIS A 375 17.86 47.57 -38.29
CA HIS A 375 18.04 46.50 -39.26
C HIS A 375 18.16 45.11 -38.60
N GLU A 376 18.80 45.01 -37.44
CA GLU A 376 18.81 43.79 -36.61
C GLU A 376 17.40 43.41 -36.13
N VAL A 377 16.60 44.38 -35.68
CA VAL A 377 15.22 44.15 -35.25
C VAL A 377 14.32 43.81 -36.45
N TYR A 378 14.52 44.46 -37.59
CA TYR A 378 13.80 44.14 -38.84
C TYR A 378 14.02 42.68 -39.26
N LYS A 379 15.28 42.19 -39.21
CA LYS A 379 15.62 40.78 -39.47
C LYS A 379 15.00 39.79 -38.49
N LEU A 380 14.58 40.23 -37.30
CA LEU A 380 13.92 39.36 -36.33
C LEU A 380 12.46 39.05 -36.72
N PHE A 381 11.83 40.00 -37.40
CA PHE A 381 10.44 39.95 -37.86
C PHE A 381 10.30 39.41 -39.29
N ASP A 382 11.19 39.78 -40.20
CA ASP A 382 11.29 39.27 -41.57
C ASP A 382 11.86 37.84 -41.57
N ALA A 383 10.98 36.84 -41.45
CA ALA A 383 11.35 35.45 -41.23
C ALA A 383 11.67 34.71 -42.53
N ASP A 384 11.07 35.15 -43.64
CA ASP A 384 11.29 34.61 -44.99
C ASP A 384 12.37 35.36 -45.80
N LEU A 385 12.95 36.44 -45.24
CA LEU A 385 13.94 37.29 -45.88
C LEU A 385 13.44 37.92 -47.19
N SER A 386 12.12 38.04 -47.35
CA SER A 386 11.48 38.63 -48.53
C SER A 386 11.70 40.15 -48.62
N GLY A 387 12.14 40.78 -47.53
CA GLY A 387 12.37 42.21 -47.45
C GLY A 387 11.09 43.01 -47.18
N CYS A 388 9.94 42.35 -47.00
CA CYS A 388 8.66 42.95 -46.58
C CYS A 388 8.02 42.08 -45.49
N ILE A 389 7.50 42.66 -44.42
CA ILE A 389 6.98 41.89 -43.28
C ILE A 389 5.48 41.71 -43.41
N ASN A 390 5.00 40.49 -43.62
CA ASN A 390 3.57 40.23 -43.70
C ASN A 390 2.88 40.24 -42.31
N LYS A 391 1.54 40.26 -42.30
CA LYS A 391 0.76 40.25 -41.03
C LYS A 391 1.08 39.04 -40.14
N HIS A 392 1.33 37.88 -40.73
CA HIS A 392 1.67 36.67 -39.98
C HIS A 392 3.06 36.76 -39.34
N GLU A 393 4.02 37.36 -40.03
CA GLU A 393 5.38 37.63 -39.55
C GLU A 393 5.41 38.70 -38.47
N ILE A 394 4.54 39.72 -38.55
CA ILE A 394 4.34 40.65 -37.44
C ILE A 394 3.85 39.91 -36.20
N GLN A 395 2.83 39.06 -36.35
CA GLN A 395 2.32 38.26 -35.24
C GLN A 395 3.41 37.34 -34.66
N LEU A 396 4.21 36.69 -35.52
CA LEU A 396 5.29 35.81 -35.12
C LEU A 396 6.44 36.57 -34.45
N GLY A 397 6.79 37.76 -34.93
CA GLY A 397 7.84 38.60 -34.38
C GLY A 397 7.47 39.14 -33.00
N PHE A 398 6.26 39.65 -32.82
CA PHE A 398 5.77 40.02 -31.48
C PHE A 398 5.71 38.81 -30.54
N ARG A 399 5.35 37.63 -31.06
CA ARG A 399 5.37 36.36 -30.29
C ARG A 399 6.78 35.96 -29.86
N LYS A 400 7.79 36.11 -30.73
CA LYS A 400 9.22 35.91 -30.37
C LYS A 400 9.65 36.85 -29.24
N LEU A 401 9.02 38.01 -29.13
CA LEU A 401 9.28 39.03 -28.12
C LEU A 401 8.42 38.89 -26.85
N GLY A 402 7.58 37.85 -26.76
CA GLY A 402 6.75 37.59 -25.59
C GLY A 402 5.44 38.39 -25.53
N GLN A 403 5.07 39.08 -26.61
CA GLN A 403 3.76 39.71 -26.77
C GLN A 403 2.87 38.82 -27.64
N TYR A 404 1.72 38.42 -27.11
CA TYR A 404 0.78 37.58 -27.84
C TYR A 404 -0.35 38.45 -28.40
N LEU A 405 -0.26 38.78 -29.69
CA LEU A 405 -1.27 39.55 -30.40
C LEU A 405 -2.21 38.62 -31.16
N SER A 406 -3.51 38.89 -31.08
CA SER A 406 -4.52 38.26 -31.95
C SER A 406 -4.41 38.79 -33.38
N PHE A 407 -4.94 38.03 -34.34
CA PHE A 407 -4.92 38.44 -35.75
C PHE A 407 -5.70 39.74 -35.99
N ASP A 408 -6.79 39.98 -35.26
CA ASP A 408 -7.55 41.24 -35.31
C ASP A 408 -6.71 42.43 -34.82
N GLN A 409 -5.90 42.25 -33.78
CA GLN A 409 -5.00 43.30 -33.28
C GLN A 409 -3.93 43.66 -34.31
N VAL A 410 -3.37 42.67 -35.01
CA VAL A 410 -2.41 42.91 -36.10
C VAL A 410 -3.09 43.62 -37.28
N ASN A 411 -4.32 43.26 -37.63
CA ASN A 411 -5.08 43.95 -38.69
C ASN A 411 -5.33 45.43 -38.35
N ARG A 412 -5.69 45.75 -37.11
CA ARG A 412 -5.86 47.15 -36.67
C ARG A 412 -4.53 47.92 -36.67
N MET A 413 -3.42 47.25 -36.33
CA MET A 413 -2.08 47.84 -36.40
C MET A 413 -1.73 48.25 -37.84
N PHE A 414 -1.96 47.36 -38.82
CA PHE A 414 -1.76 47.67 -40.24
C PHE A 414 -2.68 48.80 -40.73
N PHE A 415 -3.95 48.77 -40.32
CA PHE A 415 -4.92 49.82 -40.66
C PHE A 415 -4.51 51.20 -40.12
N ARG A 416 -4.05 51.27 -38.87
CA ARG A 416 -3.61 52.54 -38.26
C ARG A 416 -2.32 53.08 -38.89
N LEU A 417 -1.45 52.21 -39.40
CA LEU A 417 -0.24 52.62 -40.13
C LEU A 417 -0.53 53.15 -41.55
N GLY A 418 -1.78 53.06 -42.03
CA GLY A 418 -2.17 53.51 -43.37
C GLY A 418 -1.62 52.64 -44.50
N VAL A 419 -1.27 51.38 -44.21
CA VAL A 419 -0.74 50.43 -45.20
C VAL A 419 -1.92 49.70 -45.85
N GLU A 420 -2.16 49.96 -47.14
CA GLU A 420 -3.25 49.32 -47.91
C GLU A 420 -2.92 47.88 -48.34
N GLY A 421 -1.64 47.47 -48.27
CA GLY A 421 -1.17 46.12 -48.64
C GLY A 421 -1.12 45.11 -47.49
N GLU A 422 -0.89 43.82 -47.81
CA GLU A 422 -0.73 42.73 -46.82
C GLU A 422 0.65 42.69 -46.15
N SER A 423 1.58 43.55 -46.59
CA SER A 423 2.99 43.54 -46.19
C SER A 423 3.49 44.92 -45.79
N LEU A 424 4.27 44.99 -44.71
CA LEU A 424 4.91 46.20 -44.20
C LEU A 424 6.29 46.39 -44.84
N GLN A 425 6.56 47.56 -45.42
CA GLN A 425 7.90 47.89 -45.90
C GLN A 425 8.80 48.37 -44.75
N LYS A 426 10.12 48.36 -44.97
CA LYS A 426 11.13 48.77 -43.97
C LYS A 426 10.90 50.17 -43.39
N ALA A 427 10.41 51.12 -44.19
CA ALA A 427 10.10 52.47 -43.73
C ALA A 427 8.89 52.52 -42.78
N ASP A 428 7.84 51.76 -43.08
CA ASP A 428 6.63 51.69 -42.27
C ASP A 428 6.86 50.89 -40.97
N PHE A 429 7.72 49.86 -41.03
CA PHE A 429 8.17 49.15 -39.83
C PHE A 429 8.96 50.06 -38.89
N HIS A 430 9.80 50.94 -39.45
CA HIS A 430 10.52 51.92 -38.65
C HIS A 430 9.57 52.91 -37.95
N ARG A 431 8.50 53.36 -38.63
CA ARG A 431 7.44 54.19 -38.04
C ARG A 431 6.68 53.45 -36.93
N LEU A 432 6.33 52.19 -37.16
CA LEU A 432 5.72 51.32 -36.16
C LEU A 432 6.57 51.23 -34.88
N LEU A 433 7.90 51.07 -35.02
CA LEU A 433 8.80 51.01 -33.87
C LEU A 433 8.91 52.35 -33.13
N MET A 434 8.89 53.48 -33.84
CA MET A 434 8.93 54.81 -33.22
C MET A 434 7.66 55.05 -32.40
N ASP A 435 6.48 54.76 -32.95
CA ASP A 435 5.17 55.02 -32.34
C ASP A 435 4.53 53.74 -31.76
N LEU A 436 5.34 52.80 -31.29
CA LEU A 436 4.91 51.47 -30.87
C LEU A 436 3.78 51.50 -29.81
N ASN A 437 3.79 52.50 -28.94
CA ASN A 437 2.80 52.64 -27.86
C ASN A 437 1.41 53.07 -28.36
N ASP A 438 1.33 53.77 -29.49
CA ASP A 438 0.07 54.24 -30.10
C ASP A 438 -0.58 53.16 -30.97
N TYR A 439 0.23 52.22 -31.45
CA TYR A 439 -0.18 51.09 -32.28
C TYR A 439 -0.45 49.80 -31.50
N LEU A 440 0.00 49.68 -30.25
CA LEU A 440 -0.35 48.57 -29.37
C LEU A 440 -1.77 48.77 -28.77
N PRO A 441 -2.68 47.79 -28.90
CA PRO A 441 -4.06 47.93 -28.45
C PRO A 441 -4.17 47.95 -26.90
N GLY A 442 -4.92 48.91 -26.36
CA GLY A 442 -5.06 49.17 -24.92
C GLY A 442 -6.23 48.49 -24.19
N THR A 443 -6.83 47.41 -24.70
CA THR A 443 -7.93 46.71 -23.99
C THR A 443 -7.84 45.18 -24.13
N PRO A 444 -8.17 44.40 -23.07
CA PRO A 444 -8.15 42.95 -23.13
C PRO A 444 -9.46 42.42 -23.74
N PHE A 445 -9.35 41.77 -24.90
CA PHE A 445 -10.41 40.91 -25.43
C PHE A 445 -10.28 39.50 -24.84
N THR A 446 -11.31 38.67 -24.95
CA THR A 446 -11.28 37.25 -24.56
C THR A 446 -10.29 36.48 -25.44
N ILE A 447 -9.06 36.30 -24.93
CA ILE A 447 -7.97 35.59 -25.61
C ILE A 447 -8.33 34.10 -25.79
N THR A 448 -8.27 33.60 -27.02
CA THR A 448 -8.46 32.17 -27.31
C THR A 448 -7.29 31.33 -26.77
N TYR A 449 -7.46 30.02 -26.56
CA TYR A 449 -6.40 29.17 -25.97
C TYR A 449 -5.03 29.33 -26.68
N TRP A 450 -5.03 29.37 -28.01
CA TRP A 450 -3.82 29.47 -28.84
C TRP A 450 -3.09 30.81 -28.75
N GLU A 451 -3.78 31.84 -28.27
CA GLU A 451 -3.25 33.20 -28.10
C GLU A 451 -2.72 33.45 -26.67
N ARG A 452 -2.85 32.49 -25.76
CA ARG A 452 -2.28 32.57 -24.40
C ARG A 452 -0.77 32.31 -24.40
N PRO A 453 -0.02 32.82 -23.40
CA PRO A 453 1.37 32.44 -23.21
C PRO A 453 1.52 30.93 -22.97
N PRO A 454 2.62 30.31 -23.42
CA PRO A 454 2.83 28.87 -23.33
C PRO A 454 2.80 28.35 -21.89
N SER A 455 3.23 29.14 -20.91
CA SER A 455 3.10 28.80 -19.48
C SER A 455 1.64 28.50 -19.09
N ILE A 456 0.69 29.33 -19.50
CA ILE A 456 -0.74 29.18 -19.23
C ILE A 456 -1.36 28.08 -20.09
N GLN A 457 -0.89 27.89 -21.33
CA GLN A 457 -1.35 26.81 -22.19
C GLN A 457 -1.04 25.44 -21.58
N VAL A 458 0.19 25.24 -21.11
CA VAL A 458 0.62 24.00 -20.45
C VAL A 458 -0.19 23.74 -19.19
N ASP A 459 -0.39 24.75 -18.35
CA ASP A 459 -1.17 24.64 -17.12
C ASP A 459 -2.61 24.18 -17.41
N ILE A 460 -3.29 24.81 -18.39
CA ILE A 460 -4.65 24.43 -18.80
C ILE A 460 -4.69 23.02 -19.39
N ALA A 461 -3.76 22.67 -20.27
CA ALA A 461 -3.71 21.34 -20.87
C ALA A 461 -3.52 20.25 -19.80
N PHE A 462 -2.62 20.48 -18.84
CA PHE A 462 -2.33 19.54 -17.78
C PHE A 462 -3.55 19.30 -16.87
N ARG A 463 -4.34 20.34 -16.57
CA ARG A 463 -5.60 20.21 -15.80
C ARG A 463 -6.57 19.22 -16.44
N TYR A 464 -6.78 19.31 -17.75
CA TYR A 464 -7.70 18.40 -18.45
C TYR A 464 -7.12 16.99 -18.59
N ILE A 465 -5.83 16.89 -18.94
CA ILE A 465 -5.14 15.59 -19.04
C ILE A 465 -5.18 14.86 -17.69
N TYR A 466 -4.93 15.58 -16.59
CA TYR A 466 -4.95 15.02 -15.25
C TYR A 466 -6.32 14.44 -14.90
N ILE A 467 -7.41 15.16 -15.18
CA ILE A 467 -8.77 14.66 -14.92
C ILE A 467 -9.09 13.42 -15.76
N VAL A 468 -8.76 13.44 -17.06
CA VAL A 468 -9.02 12.31 -17.96
C VAL A 468 -8.20 11.09 -17.52
N ALA A 469 -6.92 11.28 -17.20
CA ALA A 469 -6.06 10.21 -16.72
C ALA A 469 -6.53 9.65 -15.37
N LEU A 470 -6.93 10.51 -14.42
CA LEU A 470 -7.48 10.09 -13.15
C LEU A 470 -8.79 9.30 -13.34
N PHE A 471 -9.67 9.75 -14.24
CA PHE A 471 -10.91 9.05 -14.56
C PHE A 471 -10.65 7.66 -15.15
N ILE A 472 -9.75 7.56 -16.13
CA ILE A 472 -9.36 6.27 -16.74
C ILE A 472 -8.80 5.34 -15.65
N VAL A 473 -7.89 5.85 -14.82
CA VAL A 473 -7.29 5.07 -13.74
C VAL A 473 -8.36 4.62 -12.74
N CYS A 474 -9.25 5.50 -12.27
CA CYS A 474 -10.34 5.12 -11.38
C CYS A 474 -11.23 4.03 -11.98
N VAL A 475 -11.59 4.13 -13.27
CA VAL A 475 -12.40 3.11 -13.96
C VAL A 475 -11.64 1.77 -14.01
N VAL A 476 -10.35 1.79 -14.33
CA VAL A 476 -9.50 0.59 -14.33
C VAL A 476 -9.42 -0.03 -12.93
N TRP A 477 -9.20 0.76 -11.89
CA TRP A 477 -9.14 0.26 -10.51
C TRP A 477 -10.48 -0.32 -10.02
N LEU A 478 -11.60 0.31 -10.37
CA LEU A 478 -12.93 -0.22 -10.05
C LEU A 478 -13.23 -1.52 -10.81
N ALA A 479 -12.79 -1.63 -12.07
CA ALA A 479 -12.91 -2.87 -12.83
C ALA A 479 -12.04 -3.99 -12.23
N VAL A 480 -10.82 -3.66 -11.78
CA VAL A 480 -9.91 -4.62 -11.14
C VAL A 480 -10.37 -5.02 -9.73
N MET A 481 -11.04 -4.13 -8.98
CA MET A 481 -11.66 -4.48 -7.68
C MET A 481 -12.88 -5.41 -7.82
N GLY A 482 -13.54 -5.40 -8.97
CA GLY A 482 -14.76 -6.19 -9.23
C GLY A 482 -14.52 -7.59 -9.77
N MET A 483 -13.26 -7.99 -9.98
CA MET A 483 -12.86 -9.34 -10.42
C MET A 483 -12.33 -10.19 -9.27
#